data_AF-A0AAW1C974-F1
#
_entry.id   AF-A0AAW1C974-F1
#
_cell.length_a   1.000
_cell.length_b   1.000
_cell.length_c   1.000
_cell.angle_alpha   90.00
_cell.angle_beta   90.00
_cell.angle_gamma   90.00
#
_symmetry.space_group_name_H-M   'P 1'
#
loop_
_entity.id
_entity.type
_entity.pdbx_description
1 polymer ?
#
loop_
_entity_poly.entity_id
_entity_poly.type
_entity_poly.pdbx_seq_one_letter_code
_entity_poly.pdbx_strand_id
1 'polypeptide(L)'
;MAQCSQERLIKLDDCIDRSSYVLIDRSPVAAILPNNVTHVYNLMKNCSPYMKVYLKEEIPERYHYHHNKRIQPIILVADEGWTIVQNGSLPRLGDHGYDDTLPKMMVESL
;
A
#
# COMPACT_ATOMS: atom_id res chain seq x y z
N MET A 1 16.81 -0.89 0.81
CA MET A 1 15.92 -1.58 -0.16
C MET A 1 15.59 -2.98 0.35
N ALA A 2 14.42 -3.52 0.01
CA ALA A 2 13.97 -4.86 0.41
C ALA A 2 13.77 -5.79 -0.81
N GLN A 3 14.01 -7.09 -0.63
CA GLN A 3 13.83 -8.11 -1.66
C GLN A 3 12.36 -8.53 -1.78
N CYS A 4 11.84 -8.55 -3.01
CA CYS A 4 10.49 -9.00 -3.32
C CYS A 4 10.47 -10.49 -3.73
N SER A 5 9.32 -11.13 -3.58
CA SER A 5 9.13 -12.55 -3.95
C SER A 5 7.74 -12.78 -4.56
N GLN A 6 7.65 -13.78 -5.44
CA GLN A 6 6.41 -14.16 -6.12
C GLN A 6 5.40 -14.80 -5.16
N GLU A 7 5.87 -15.35 -4.04
CA GLU A 7 5.02 -15.92 -2.98
C GLU A 7 4.43 -14.86 -2.04
N ARG A 8 4.92 -13.61 -2.10
CA ARG A 8 4.51 -12.51 -1.20
C ARG A 8 3.79 -11.39 -1.96
N LEU A 9 2.76 -11.77 -2.70
CA LEU A 9 1.90 -10.84 -3.43
C LEU A 9 0.55 -10.65 -2.73
N ILE A 10 0.12 -9.39 -2.64
CA ILE A 10 -1.24 -9.02 -2.23
C ILE A 10 -1.95 -8.55 -3.49
N LYS A 11 -2.91 -9.36 -3.96
CA LYS A 11 -3.67 -9.10 -5.19
C LYS A 11 -4.99 -8.44 -4.85
N LEU A 12 -5.16 -7.18 -5.25
CA LEU A 12 -6.35 -6.41 -4.89
C LEU A 12 -7.62 -6.93 -5.58
N ASP A 13 -7.51 -7.45 -6.81
CA ASP A 13 -8.64 -8.03 -7.55
C ASP A 13 -9.22 -9.29 -6.86
N ASP A 14 -8.46 -9.96 -5.99
CA ASP A 14 -8.94 -11.12 -5.22
C ASP A 14 -9.84 -10.67 -4.04
N CYS A 15 -9.81 -9.38 -3.68
CA CYS A 15 -10.45 -8.82 -2.50
C CYS A 15 -11.64 -7.90 -2.83
N ILE A 16 -11.58 -7.19 -3.95
CA ILE A 16 -12.59 -6.21 -4.34
C ILE A 16 -12.64 -6.06 -5.85
N ASP A 17 -13.84 -5.85 -6.40
CA ASP A 17 -14.03 -5.63 -7.83
C ASP A 17 -13.24 -4.40 -8.30
N ARG A 18 -12.53 -4.58 -9.41
CA ARG A 18 -11.64 -3.58 -10.01
C ARG A 18 -12.34 -2.26 -10.34
N SER A 19 -13.63 -2.30 -10.69
CA SER A 19 -14.39 -1.08 -11.00
C SER A 19 -14.68 -0.21 -9.78
N SER A 20 -14.43 -0.73 -8.57
CA SER A 20 -14.68 -0.02 -7.31
C SER A 20 -13.64 1.05 -6.98
N TYR A 21 -12.49 1.03 -7.66
CA TYR A 21 -11.40 1.96 -7.37
C TYR A 21 -10.46 2.17 -8.56
N VAL A 22 -9.71 3.28 -8.52
CA VAL A 22 -8.56 3.52 -9.38
C VAL A 22 -7.29 3.38 -8.54
N LEU A 23 -6.36 2.56 -9.01
CA LEU A 23 -5.02 2.45 -8.45
C LEU A 23 -4.15 3.56 -9.02
N ILE A 24 -3.86 4.59 -8.20
CA ILE A 24 -3.10 5.78 -8.61
C ILE A 24 -1.60 5.49 -8.53
N ASP A 25 -1.14 5.12 -7.33
CA ASP A 25 0.25 4.73 -7.07
C ASP A 25 0.32 3.26 -6.68
N ARG A 26 1.44 2.61 -7.03
CA ARG A 26 1.66 1.16 -6.85
C ARG A 26 2.61 0.88 -5.69
N SER A 27 2.75 -0.41 -5.35
CA SER A 27 3.61 -0.99 -4.30
C SER A 27 4.92 -0.23 -4.01
N PRO A 28 5.39 -0.24 -2.73
CA PRO A 28 4.81 -0.93 -1.57
C PRO A 28 3.79 -0.10 -0.80
N VAL A 29 3.67 1.19 -1.14
CA VAL A 29 2.63 2.10 -0.64
C VAL A 29 1.70 2.44 -1.81
N ALA A 30 0.52 1.83 -1.83
CA ALA A 30 -0.44 2.05 -2.90
C ALA A 30 -1.43 3.16 -2.54
N ALA A 31 -1.73 4.03 -3.51
CA ALA A 31 -2.70 5.10 -3.35
C ALA A 31 -3.98 4.76 -4.12
N ILE A 32 -5.10 4.75 -3.41
CA ILE A 32 -6.39 4.28 -3.92
C ILE A 32 -7.36 5.45 -3.99
N LEU A 33 -7.90 5.69 -5.19
CA LEU A 33 -9.04 6.58 -5.40
C LEU A 33 -10.31 5.73 -5.52
N PRO A 34 -11.12 5.62 -4.45
CA PRO A 34 -12.31 4.78 -4.45
C PRO A 34 -13.51 5.49 -5.08
N ASN A 35 -14.47 4.73 -5.63
CA ASN A 35 -15.79 5.25 -5.97
C ASN A 35 -16.67 5.47 -4.72
N ASN A 36 -16.44 4.67 -3.67
CA ASN A 36 -17.09 4.72 -2.37
C ASN A 36 -16.06 4.38 -1.29
N VAL A 37 -15.65 5.40 -0.52
CA VAL A 37 -14.58 5.29 0.48
C VAL A 37 -14.86 4.19 1.50
N THR A 38 -16.04 4.21 2.13
CA THR A 38 -16.38 3.27 3.21
C THR A 38 -16.42 1.83 2.72
N HIS A 39 -17.02 1.58 1.56
CA HIS A 39 -17.10 0.24 0.98
C HIS A 39 -15.71 -0.31 0.65
N VAL A 40 -14.89 0.47 -0.05
CA VAL A 40 -13.55 0.06 -0.47
C VAL A 40 -12.63 -0.15 0.75
N TYR A 41 -12.66 0.75 1.72
CA TYR A 41 -11.87 0.63 2.96
C TYR A 41 -12.20 -0.66 3.71
N ASN A 42 -13.48 -0.96 3.91
CA ASN A 42 -13.90 -2.14 4.68
C ASN A 42 -13.48 -3.46 4.02
N LEU A 43 -13.52 -3.55 2.68
CA LEU A 43 -13.07 -4.74 1.96
C LEU A 43 -11.54 -4.84 1.97
N MET A 44 -10.83 -3.75 1.66
CA MET A 44 -9.36 -3.75 1.63
C MET A 44 -8.75 -4.05 3.01
N LYS A 45 -9.36 -3.58 4.10
CA LYS A 45 -8.90 -3.84 5.47
C LYS A 45 -8.86 -5.34 5.81
N ASN A 46 -9.69 -6.14 5.17
CA ASN A 46 -9.75 -7.60 5.37
C ASN A 46 -9.03 -8.39 4.27
N CYS A 47 -8.39 -7.72 3.31
CA CYS A 47 -7.79 -8.34 2.13
C CYS A 47 -6.55 -9.18 2.46
N SER A 48 -5.69 -8.70 3.37
CA SER A 48 -4.46 -9.39 3.76
C SER A 48 -4.01 -8.94 5.14
N PRO A 49 -3.51 -9.86 6.00
CA PRO A 49 -2.90 -9.50 7.27
C PRO A 49 -1.54 -8.80 7.12
N TYR A 50 -0.93 -8.85 5.93
CA TYR A 50 0.39 -8.28 5.63
C TYR A 50 0.33 -6.89 5.00
N MET A 51 -0.79 -6.20 5.18
CA MET A 51 -1.04 -4.88 4.65
C MET A 51 -1.86 -4.07 5.63
N LYS A 52 -1.41 -2.86 5.92
CA LYS A 52 -2.18 -1.87 6.66
C LYS A 52 -2.98 -1.02 5.68
N VAL A 53 -4.20 -0.69 6.07
CA VAL A 53 -5.11 0.14 5.27
C VAL A 53 -5.46 1.36 6.11
N TYR A 54 -5.19 2.53 5.58
CA TYR A 54 -5.46 3.80 6.23
C TYR A 54 -6.46 4.60 5.41
N LEU A 55 -7.49 5.12 6.08
CA LEU A 55 -8.10 6.35 5.61
C LEU A 55 -7.06 7.46 5.73
N LYS A 56 -7.08 8.41 4.81
CA LYS A 56 -6.17 9.56 4.82
C LYS A 56 -6.05 10.25 6.18
N GLU A 57 -7.18 10.46 6.85
CA GLU A 57 -7.25 11.13 8.16
C GLU A 57 -6.78 10.24 9.33
N GLU A 58 -6.58 8.94 9.09
CA GLU A 58 -6.12 7.96 10.08
C GLU A 58 -4.65 7.56 9.86
N ILE A 59 -3.96 8.17 8.89
CA ILE A 59 -2.54 7.92 8.64
C ILE A 59 -1.74 8.38 9.87
N PRO A 60 -0.86 7.53 10.43
CA PRO A 60 -0.12 7.88 11.64
C PRO A 60 0.67 9.20 11.50
N GLU A 61 0.54 10.08 12.49
CA GLU A 61 1.14 11.43 12.46
C GLU A 61 2.64 11.42 12.16
N ARG A 62 3.39 10.42 12.66
CA ARG A 62 4.85 10.33 12.42
C ARG A 62 5.22 10.28 10.93
N TYR A 63 4.31 9.87 10.04
CA TYR A 63 4.54 9.91 8.60
C TYR A 63 4.37 11.30 7.99
N HIS A 64 3.68 12.21 8.68
CA HIS A 64 3.27 13.54 8.18
C HIS A 64 2.61 13.48 6.78
N TYR A 65 1.94 12.38 6.46
CA TYR A 65 1.44 12.06 5.12
C TYR A 65 -0.10 12.11 5.04
N HIS A 66 -0.71 13.26 5.40
CA HIS A 66 -2.17 13.42 5.34
C HIS A 66 -2.64 14.83 4.95
N HIS A 67 -1.87 15.88 5.22
CA HIS A 67 -2.27 17.28 4.96
C HIS A 67 -2.05 17.76 3.50
N ASN A 68 -2.42 16.98 2.48
CA ASN A 68 -2.33 17.42 1.09
C ASN A 68 -3.42 16.84 0.19
N LYS A 69 -3.98 17.64 -0.73
CA LYS A 69 -5.02 17.21 -1.68
C LYS A 69 -4.56 16.14 -2.69
N ARG A 70 -3.25 15.98 -2.89
CA ARG A 70 -2.68 14.94 -3.78
C ARG A 70 -2.70 13.56 -3.12
N ILE A 71 -2.80 13.49 -1.80
CA ILE A 71 -2.90 12.24 -1.04
C ILE A 71 -4.32 11.72 -1.20
N GLN A 72 -4.41 10.49 -1.72
CA GLN A 72 -5.68 9.84 -2.03
C GLN A 72 -6.44 9.45 -0.76
N PRO A 73 -7.78 9.23 -0.84
CA PRO A 73 -8.59 8.93 0.33
C PRO A 73 -8.18 7.67 1.11
N ILE A 74 -7.62 6.67 0.43
CA ILE A 74 -7.16 5.42 1.03
C ILE A 74 -5.70 5.18 0.64
N ILE A 75 -4.87 4.90 1.64
CA ILE A 75 -3.47 4.50 1.47
C ILE A 75 -3.28 3.09 2.01
N LEU A 76 -2.67 2.23 1.20
CA LEU A 76 -2.30 0.87 1.58
C LEU A 76 -0.80 0.81 1.80
N VAL A 77 -0.36 0.19 2.89
CA VAL A 77 1.06 0.02 3.20
C VAL A 77 1.32 -1.48 3.38
N ALA A 78 2.08 -2.07 2.47
CA ALA A 78 2.52 -3.46 2.60
C ALA A 78 3.54 -3.61 3.73
N ASP A 79 3.57 -4.78 4.37
CA ASP A 79 4.68 -5.17 5.24
C ASP A 79 5.96 -5.42 4.41
N GLU A 80 7.13 -5.32 5.04
CA GLU A 80 8.42 -5.49 4.35
C GLU A 80 8.49 -6.79 3.52
N GLY A 81 8.85 -6.66 2.25
CA GLY A 81 9.00 -7.79 1.33
C GLY A 81 7.69 -8.31 0.71
N TRP A 82 6.53 -7.76 1.11
CA TRP A 82 5.26 -7.94 0.42
C TRP A 82 5.10 -6.90 -0.69
N THR A 83 4.40 -7.27 -1.75
CA THR A 83 4.16 -6.41 -2.93
C THR A 83 2.67 -6.32 -3.21
N ILE A 84 2.14 -5.10 -3.29
CA ILE A 84 0.74 -4.86 -3.68
C ILE A 84 0.65 -4.81 -5.20
N VAL A 85 -0.17 -5.69 -5.77
CA VAL A 85 -0.47 -5.68 -7.20
C VAL A 85 -1.98 -5.62 -7.39
N GLN A 86 -2.41 -5.02 -8.49
CA GLN A 86 -3.82 -5.09 -8.87
C GLN A 86 -4.19 -6.55 -9.18
N ASN A 87 -3.36 -7.20 -10.00
CA ASN A 87 -3.32 -8.63 -10.29
C ASN A 87 -1.96 -8.96 -10.93
N GLY A 88 -1.71 -10.22 -11.30
CA GLY A 88 -0.57 -10.65 -12.11
C GLY A 88 0.58 -11.20 -11.28
N SER A 89 1.80 -10.98 -11.78
CA SER A 89 3.06 -11.47 -11.21
C SER A 89 3.90 -10.35 -10.59
N LEU A 90 4.98 -10.75 -9.93
CA LEU A 90 5.92 -9.85 -9.31
C LEU A 90 6.53 -8.90 -10.37
N PRO A 91 6.41 -7.56 -10.20
CA PRO A 91 6.85 -6.61 -11.22
C PRO A 91 8.35 -6.32 -11.18
N ARG A 92 9.02 -6.61 -10.06
CA ARG A 92 10.44 -6.31 -9.81
C ARG A 92 10.99 -7.17 -8.68
N LEU A 93 12.30 -7.33 -8.63
CA LEU A 93 12.97 -8.17 -7.63
C LEU A 93 13.26 -7.45 -6.31
N GLY A 94 13.26 -6.11 -6.28
CA GLY A 94 13.44 -5.34 -5.05
C GLY A 94 12.59 -4.08 -5.06
N ASP A 95 12.26 -3.58 -3.88
CA ASP A 95 11.41 -2.41 -3.68
C ASP A 95 11.87 -1.57 -2.48
N HIS A 96 11.35 -0.35 -2.38
CA HIS A 96 11.63 0.58 -1.28
C HIS A 96 10.42 1.48 -1.02
N GLY A 97 10.44 2.26 0.06
CA GLY A 97 9.33 3.14 0.43
C GLY A 97 8.28 2.47 1.32
N TYR A 98 8.63 1.34 1.95
CA TYR A 98 7.87 0.79 3.09
C TYR A 98 7.92 1.75 4.29
N ASP A 99 7.41 1.31 5.44
CA ASP A 99 7.55 2.02 6.72
C ASP A 99 8.99 2.48 6.94
N ASP A 100 9.17 3.78 7.18
CA ASP A 100 10.47 4.46 7.26
C ASP A 100 11.27 4.05 8.50
N THR A 101 10.60 3.48 9.50
CA THR A 101 11.24 2.93 10.70
C THR A 101 11.96 1.60 10.46
N LEU A 102 11.77 0.96 9.30
CA LEU A 102 12.41 -0.32 8.97
C LEU A 102 13.92 -0.13 8.72
N PRO A 103 14.78 -1.01 9.25
CA PRO A 103 16.23 -0.88 9.06
C PRO A 103 16.67 -0.81 7.59
N LYS A 104 15.97 -1.50 6.68
CA LYS A 104 16.26 -1.48 5.24
C LYS A 104 15.78 -0.21 4.52
N MET A 105 15.03 0.65 5.19
CA MET A 105 14.57 1.95 4.67
C MET A 105 15.37 3.12 5.25
N MET A 106 16.18 2.87 6.28
CA MET A 106 17.13 3.85 6.79
C MET A 106 18.21 4.13 5.74
N VAL A 107 18.57 5.40 5.61
CA VAL A 107 19.72 5.85 4.83
C VAL A 107 20.85 6.10 5.82
N GLU A 108 22.07 5.63 5.53
CA GLU A 108 23.23 5.92 6.38
C GLU A 108 23.45 7.43 6.47
N SER A 109 23.43 7.96 7.69
CA SER A 109 23.94 9.30 7.97
C SER A 109 25.45 9.20 8.13
N LEU A 110 26.18 9.80 7.17
CA LEU A 110 27.63 9.99 7.24
C LEU A 110 28.04 10.84 8.45
#